data_AF-W5YME4-F1
#
_entry.id   AF-W5YME4-F1
#
_cell.length_a   1.000
_cell.length_b   1.000
_cell.length_c   1.000
_cell.angle_alpha   90.00
_cell.angle_beta   90.00
_cell.angle_gamma   90.00
#
_symmetry.space_group_name_H-M   'P 1'
#
loop_
_entity.id
_entity.type
_entity.pdbx_description
1 polymer ?
#
loop_
_entity_poly.entity_id
_entity_poly.type
_entity_poly.pdbx_seq_one_letter_code
_entity_poly.pdbx_strand_id
1 'polypeptide(L)' 'MRGVSLTILLSLVLVLMSTAGCSDIKPWVKPYERDKLADPVMSLSRHGKADVYMHHVYQARESARGSEGGSGGGCGCN' A
#
# COMPACT_ATOMS: atom_id res chain seq x y z
N MET A 1 -8.18 -42.89 -2.74
CA MET A 1 -7.39 -42.29 -3.85
C MET A 1 -7.98 -40.97 -4.35
N ARG A 2 -9.31 -40.86 -4.60
CA ARG A 2 -9.94 -39.60 -5.04
C ARG A 2 -9.78 -38.42 -4.07
N GLY A 3 -9.89 -38.65 -2.76
CA GLY A 3 -9.74 -37.59 -1.74
C GLY A 3 -8.32 -37.03 -1.61
N VAL A 4 -7.30 -37.88 -1.76
CA VAL A 4 -5.87 -37.47 -1.71
C VAL A 4 -5.47 -36.67 -2.95
N SER A 5 -6.03 -37.01 -4.13
CA SER A 5 -5.78 -36.25 -5.35
C SER A 5 -6.41 -34.85 -5.30
N LEU A 6 -7.55 -34.69 -4.63
CA LEU A 6 -8.24 -33.41 -4.49
C LEU A 6 -7.51 -32.46 -3.52
N THR A 7 -6.98 -32.98 -2.41
CA THR A 7 -6.19 -32.18 -1.46
C THR A 7 -4.86 -31.72 -2.03
N ILE A 8 -4.21 -32.53 -2.88
CA ILE A 8 -2.98 -32.15 -3.60
C ILE A 8 -3.27 -31.05 -4.63
N LEU A 9 -4.39 -31.12 -5.35
CA LEU A 9 -4.80 -30.07 -6.29
C LEU A 9 -5.07 -28.74 -5.57
N LEU A 10 -5.72 -28.79 -4.40
CA LEU A 10 -6.05 -27.59 -3.62
C LEU A 10 -4.79 -26.93 -3.04
N SER A 11 -3.83 -27.72 -2.54
CA SER A 11 -2.55 -27.18 -2.05
C SER A 11 -1.70 -26.58 -3.15
N LEU A 12 -1.70 -27.18 -4.34
CA LEU A 12 -1.01 -26.64 -5.51
C LEU A 12 -1.57 -25.26 -5.91
N VAL A 13 -2.91 -25.12 -5.99
CA VAL A 13 -3.56 -23.84 -6.31
C VAL A 13 -3.20 -22.76 -5.29
N LEU A 14 -3.17 -23.10 -4.00
CA LEU A 14 -2.81 -22.16 -2.94
C LEU A 14 -1.36 -21.65 -3.05
N VAL A 15 -0.43 -22.52 -3.46
CA VAL A 15 0.99 -22.17 -3.68
C VAL A 15 1.17 -21.31 -4.94
N LEU A 16 0.37 -21.53 -5.99
CA LEU A 16 0.43 -20.65 -7.17
C LEU A 16 -0.13 -19.25 -6.89
N MET A 17 -1.16 -19.13 -6.05
CA MET A 17 -1.74 -17.82 -5.71
C MET A 17 -0.82 -16.98 -4.81
N SER A 18 -0.03 -17.59 -3.93
CA SER A 18 0.88 -16.86 -3.04
C SER A 18 2.12 -16.28 -3.74
N THR A 19 2.50 -16.83 -4.90
CA THR A 19 3.68 -16.35 -5.66
C THR A 19 3.33 -15.31 -6.74
N ALA A 20 2.05 -15.04 -6.97
CA ALA A 20 1.58 -14.08 -7.97
C ALA A 20 2.01 -12.62 -7.71
N GLY A 21 2.45 -12.28 -6.49
CA GLY A 21 2.95 -10.95 -6.15
C GLY A 21 4.38 -10.66 -6.60
N CYS A 22 5.15 -11.67 -7.03
CA CYS A 22 6.55 -11.54 -7.43
C CYS A 22 6.75 -11.28 -8.94
N SER A 23 5.72 -10.84 -9.65
CA SER A 23 5.85 -10.49 -11.06
C SER A 23 6.48 -9.11 -11.25
N ASP A 24 7.46 -9.02 -12.14
CA ASP A 24 8.03 -7.76 -12.61
C ASP A 24 6.94 -6.97 -13.39
N ILE A 25 6.32 -5.99 -12.73
CA ILE A 25 5.30 -5.12 -13.33
C ILE A 25 6.01 -4.12 -14.26
N LYS A 26 5.86 -4.35 -15.57
CA LYS A 26 6.34 -3.45 -16.63
C LYS A 26 5.20 -3.06 -17.57
N PRO A 27 5.02 -1.76 -17.87
CA PRO A 27 5.80 -0.62 -17.37
C PRO A 27 5.39 -0.21 -15.95
N TRP A 28 6.37 0.13 -15.11
CA TRP A 28 6.11 0.73 -13.80
C TRP A 28 5.39 2.08 -13.95
N VAL A 29 4.56 2.45 -12.97
CA VAL A 29 3.98 3.80 -12.90
C VAL A 29 5.14 4.80 -12.79
N LYS A 30 5.16 5.77 -13.69
CA LYS A 30 6.23 6.77 -13.72
C LYS A 30 6.13 7.64 -12.45
N PRO A 31 7.23 8.11 -11.86
CA PRO A 31 7.19 8.83 -10.56
C PRO A 31 6.19 9.99 -10.52
N TYR A 32 6.07 10.74 -11.62
CA TYR A 32 5.15 11.88 -11.77
C TYR A 32 3.70 11.50 -12.08
N GLU A 33 3.39 10.22 -12.27
CA GLU A 33 2.02 9.72 -12.41
C GLU A 33 1.47 9.18 -11.09
N ARG A 34 2.33 9.01 -10.06
CA ARG A 34 1.89 8.55 -8.73
C ARG A 34 0.95 9.52 -8.05
N ASP A 35 1.04 10.81 -8.37
CA ASP A 35 0.13 11.84 -7.87
C ASP A 35 -1.33 11.54 -8.25
N LYS A 36 -1.56 10.83 -9.36
CA LYS A 36 -2.91 10.43 -9.83
C LYS A 36 -3.48 9.25 -9.07
N LEU A 37 -2.67 8.57 -8.26
CA LEU A 37 -3.11 7.43 -7.43
C LEU A 37 -3.86 7.91 -6.18
N ALA A 38 -3.69 9.17 -5.79
CA ALA A 38 -4.33 9.80 -4.65
C ALA A 38 -5.35 10.86 -5.09
N ASP A 39 -6.61 10.46 -5.29
CA ASP A 39 -7.73 11.38 -5.47
C ASP A 39 -7.92 12.24 -4.21
N PRO A 40 -8.15 13.57 -4.33
CA PRO A 40 -8.49 14.44 -3.21
C PRO A 40 -9.58 13.90 -2.27
N VAL A 41 -10.55 13.13 -2.78
CA VAL A 41 -11.61 12.52 -1.95
C VAL A 41 -11.09 11.45 -1.00
N MET A 42 -9.96 10.82 -1.30
CA MET A 42 -9.36 9.80 -0.45
C MET A 42 -8.60 10.40 0.74
N SER A 43 -8.41 11.72 0.79
CA SER A 43 -7.75 12.40 1.92
C SER A 43 -8.47 12.09 3.24
N LEU A 44 -7.75 11.46 4.17
CA LEU A 44 -8.26 11.16 5.51
C LEU A 44 -8.51 12.45 6.31
N SER A 45 -7.74 13.50 6.00
CA SER A 45 -7.84 14.77 6.71
C SER A 45 -8.81 15.72 6.01
N ARG A 46 -9.79 16.21 6.79
CA ARG A 46 -10.71 17.28 6.38
C ARG A 46 -10.01 18.65 6.29
N HIS A 47 -8.95 18.84 7.07
CA HIS A 47 -8.22 20.11 7.20
C HIS A 47 -6.71 19.86 7.07
N GLY A 48 -6.23 19.61 5.84
CA GLY A 48 -4.83 19.21 5.61
C GLY A 48 -3.77 20.14 6.21
N LYS A 49 -4.03 21.45 6.34
CA LYS A 49 -3.07 22.39 6.95
C LYS A 49 -2.89 22.18 8.47
N ALA A 50 -3.97 21.88 9.18
CA ALA A 50 -3.91 21.62 10.61
C ALA A 50 -3.24 20.27 10.91
N ASP A 51 -3.47 19.29 10.05
CA ASP A 51 -2.91 17.95 10.19
C ASP A 51 -1.39 17.96 10.01
N VAL A 52 -0.88 18.67 9.00
CA VAL A 52 0.58 18.83 8.78
C VAL A 52 1.26 19.45 10.02
N TYR A 53 0.61 20.41 10.68
CA TYR A 53 1.14 20.99 11.92
C TYR A 53 1.21 19.94 13.04
N MET A 54 0.15 19.16 13.24
CA MET A 54 0.13 18.11 14.26
C MET A 54 1.14 17.00 13.96
N HIS A 55 1.30 16.59 12.70
CA HIS A 55 2.34 15.64 12.28
C HIS A 55 3.73 16.14 12.68
N HIS A 56 4.08 17.39 12.39
CA HIS A 56 5.37 17.96 12.81
C HIS A 56 5.58 17.89 14.34
N VAL A 57 4.53 18.08 15.13
CA VAL A 57 4.60 17.94 16.60
C VAL A 57 4.87 16.49 17.00
N TYR A 58 4.19 15.51 16.39
CA TYR A 58 4.44 14.08 16.65
C TYR A 58 5.84 13.66 16.23
N GLN A 59 6.32 14.07 15.06
CA GLN A 59 7.70 13.82 14.61
C GLN A 59 8.74 14.26 15.64
N ALA A 60 8.54 15.45 16.23
CA ALA A 60 9.46 16.01 17.20
C ALA A 60 9.38 15.28 18.56
N ARG A 61 8.18 14.91 19.00
CA ARG A 61 7.96 14.27 20.31
C ARG A 61 8.32 12.79 20.31
N GLU A 62 8.04 12.11 19.22
CA GLU A 62 8.18 10.66 19.09
C GLU A 62 9.49 10.28 18.40
N SER A 63 10.29 11.27 17.98
CA SER A 63 11.52 11.06 17.20
C SER A 63 11.27 10.22 15.94
N ALA A 64 10.08 10.35 15.35
CA ALA A 64 9.57 9.51 14.27
C ALA A 64 9.46 10.28 12.94
N ARG A 65 10.49 11.06 12.60
CA ARG A 65 10.51 11.84 11.35
C ARG A 65 10.39 10.94 10.12
N GLY A 66 9.39 11.19 9.29
CA GLY A 66 9.15 10.42 8.07
C GLY A 66 8.49 9.05 8.33
N SER A 67 7.96 8.84 9.54
CA SER A 67 7.12 7.66 9.84
C SER A 67 5.70 7.79 9.27
N GLU A 68 5.33 8.99 8.83
CA GLU A 68 4.06 9.23 8.16
C GLU A 68 4.04 8.54 6.80
N GLY A 69 2.87 8.03 6.41
CA GLY A 69 2.66 7.53 5.05
C GLY A 69 2.87 8.62 3.99
N GLY A 70 2.85 8.22 2.72
CA GLY A 70 2.88 9.17 1.60
C GLY A 70 1.80 10.23 1.72
N SER A 71 2.07 11.46 1.26
CA SER A 71 1.12 12.57 1.36
C SER A 71 -0.13 12.30 0.52
N GLY A 72 -1.27 12.10 1.16
CA GLY A 72 -2.56 11.91 0.49
C GLY A 72 -3.32 10.68 0.98
N GLY A 73 -4.42 10.38 0.30
CA GLY A 73 -5.20 9.16 0.54
C GLY A 73 -4.99 8.11 -0.55
N GLY A 74 -5.39 6.87 -0.26
CA GLY A 74 -5.27 5.73 -1.18
C GLY A 74 -4.16 4.75 -0.80
N CYS A 75 -4.04 3.65 -1.53
CA CYS A 75 -2.98 2.64 -1.33
C CYS A 75 -1.59 3.09 -1.84
N GLY A 76 -1.41 4.41 -2.02
CA GLY A 76 -0.19 5.05 -2.52
C GLY A 76 0.92 5.09 -1.48
N CYS A 77 1.38 3.90 -1.06
CA CYS A 77 2.69 3.75 -0.44
C CYS A 77 3.73 4.39 -1.37
N ASN A 78 4.45 5.38 -0.87
CA ASN A 78 5.64 5.93 -1.53
C ASN A 78 6.79 4.91 -1.49
#